data_AF-A0A498FUW1-F1
#
_entry.id   AF-A0A498FUW1-F1
#
_cell.length_a   1.000
_cell.length_b   1.000
_cell.length_c   1.000
_cell.angle_alpha   90.00
_cell.angle_beta   90.00
_cell.angle_gamma   90.00
#
_symmetry.space_group_name_H-M   'P 1'
#
loop_
_entity.id
_entity.type
_entity.pdbx_description
1 polymer ?
#
loop_
_entity_poly.entity_id
_entity_poly.type
_entity_poly.pdbx_seq_one_letter_code
_entity_poly.pdbx_strand_id
1 'polypeptide(L)'
;MWADYFEEKTAVFNAKSTRDRYEKAGRYLQNFMREAGRHHALAAPEHIERYLTGLRDGDIGRRNQSRKLQTVYFEYFQPLEGFYTWLQWHTEHPHVYHPVLMAVVEGGFTREVWDRKLEQNDKR
;
A
#
# COMPACT_ATOMS: atom_id res chain seq x y z
N MET A 1 4.26 14.13 -1.61
CA MET A 1 4.23 12.72 -2.09
C MET A 1 2.91 12.03 -1.82
N TRP A 2 2.66 11.40 -0.65
CA TRP A 2 1.36 10.73 -0.44
C TRP A 2 0.17 11.70 -0.47
N ALA A 3 0.32 12.91 0.09
CA ALA A 3 -0.73 13.93 0.05
C ALA A 3 -1.11 14.28 -1.40
N ASP A 4 -0.13 14.58 -2.24
CA ASP A 4 -0.32 14.90 -3.66
C ASP A 4 -0.98 13.72 -4.41
N TYR A 5 -0.49 12.49 -4.19
CA TYR A 5 -1.11 11.27 -4.73
C TYR A 5 -2.57 11.12 -4.29
N PHE A 6 -2.84 11.35 -3.00
CA PHE A 6 -4.18 11.28 -2.42
C PHE A 6 -5.11 12.31 -3.06
N GLU A 7 -4.66 13.55 -3.21
CA GLU A 7 -5.43 14.61 -3.86
C GLU A 7 -5.77 14.25 -5.31
N GLU A 8 -4.79 13.83 -6.10
CA GLU A 8 -5.01 13.43 -7.49
C GLU A 8 -5.95 12.23 -7.62
N LYS A 9 -5.75 11.17 -6.83
CA LYS A 9 -6.62 9.98 -6.89
C LYS A 9 -8.04 10.25 -6.45
N THR A 10 -8.22 11.10 -5.43
CA THR A 10 -9.57 11.41 -4.92
C THR A 10 -10.27 12.50 -5.70
N ALA A 11 -9.57 13.28 -6.53
CA ALA A 11 -10.19 14.13 -7.53
C ALA A 11 -10.94 13.29 -8.58
N VAL A 12 -10.37 12.14 -8.99
CA VAL A 12 -11.01 11.21 -9.94
C VAL A 12 -12.11 10.37 -9.27
N PHE A 13 -11.88 9.92 -8.03
CA PHE A 13 -12.82 9.10 -7.26
C PHE A 13 -13.19 9.78 -5.94
N ASN A 14 -14.21 10.66 -5.98
CA ASN A 14 -14.52 11.58 -4.89
C ASN A 14 -15.45 11.02 -3.79
N ALA A 15 -15.87 9.76 -3.88
CA ALA A 15 -16.72 9.13 -2.87
C ALA A 15 -16.02 9.12 -1.50
N LYS A 16 -16.75 9.50 -0.45
CA LYS A 16 -16.23 9.59 0.94
C LYS A 16 -15.51 8.31 1.38
N SER A 17 -16.09 7.14 1.11
CA SER A 17 -15.49 5.85 1.45
C SER A 17 -14.13 5.61 0.78
N THR A 18 -13.94 6.12 -0.44
CA THR A 18 -12.66 6.03 -1.15
C THR A 18 -11.62 6.95 -0.49
N ARG A 19 -12.02 8.18 -0.16
CA ARG A 19 -11.15 9.14 0.57
C ARG A 19 -10.70 8.56 1.92
N ASP A 20 -11.64 8.09 2.74
CA ASP A 20 -11.36 7.53 4.06
C ASP A 20 -10.40 6.34 3.98
N ARG A 21 -10.57 5.49 2.97
CA ARG A 21 -9.70 4.34 2.71
C ARG A 21 -8.26 4.76 2.37
N TYR A 22 -8.07 5.68 1.42
CA TYR A 22 -6.74 6.10 1.00
C TYR A 22 -6.03 6.92 2.08
N GLU A 23 -6.77 7.76 2.82
CA GLU A 23 -6.23 8.51 3.95
C GLU A 23 -5.73 7.54 5.05
N LYS A 24 -6.54 6.52 5.39
CA LYS A 24 -6.16 5.48 6.36
C LYS A 24 -4.93 4.70 5.90
N ALA A 25 -4.89 4.25 4.64
CA ALA A 25 -3.77 3.50 4.09
C ALA A 25 -2.47 4.31 4.16
N GLY A 26 -2.52 5.59 3.77
CA GLY A 26 -1.36 6.49 3.82
C GLY A 26 -0.85 6.71 5.22
N ARG A 27 -1.76 7.04 6.15
CA ARG A 27 -1.39 7.27 7.55
C ARG A 27 -0.67 6.07 8.17
N TYR A 28 -1.14 4.86 7.91
CA TYR A 28 -0.51 3.65 8.46
C TYR A 28 0.87 3.37 7.84
N LEU A 29 0.99 3.50 6.51
CA LEU A 29 2.29 3.38 5.84
C LEU A 29 3.29 4.41 6.36
N GLN A 30 2.88 5.68 6.43
CA GLN A 30 3.74 6.77 6.86
C GLN A 30 4.23 6.58 8.29
N ASN A 31 3.35 6.16 9.20
CA ASN A 31 3.72 5.89 10.58
C ASN A 31 4.71 4.72 10.67
N PHE A 32 4.40 3.59 10.00
CA PHE A 32 5.28 2.41 9.99
C PHE A 32 6.68 2.74 9.46
N MET A 33 6.76 3.45 8.33
CA MET A 33 8.03 3.80 7.72
C MET A 33 8.82 4.80 8.57
N ARG A 34 8.13 5.75 9.23
CA ARG A 34 8.76 6.68 10.16
C ARG A 34 9.36 5.96 11.38
N GLU A 35 8.67 4.96 11.93
CA GLU A 35 9.19 4.12 13.01
C GLU A 35 10.41 3.30 12.57
N ALA A 36 10.46 2.90 11.30
CA ALA A 36 11.64 2.31 10.66
C ALA A 36 12.73 3.34 10.29
N GLY A 37 12.57 4.61 10.66
CA GLY A 37 13.55 5.68 10.40
C GLY A 37 13.68 6.07 8.93
N ARG A 38 12.66 5.80 8.10
CA ARG A 38 12.70 6.02 6.65
C ARG A 38 11.51 6.83 6.15
N HIS A 39 11.75 7.61 5.10
CA HIS A 39 10.66 8.26 4.39
C HIS A 39 9.81 7.21 3.67
N HIS A 40 8.49 7.35 3.71
CA HIS A 40 7.55 6.36 3.19
C HIS A 40 7.65 6.10 1.68
N ALA A 41 8.20 7.02 0.91
CA ALA A 41 8.47 6.82 -0.51
C ALA A 41 9.74 5.99 -0.77
N LEU A 42 10.63 5.84 0.21
CA LEU A 42 11.91 5.13 0.10
C LEU A 42 11.83 3.74 0.74
N ALA A 43 10.68 3.08 0.68
CA ALA A 43 10.57 1.72 1.20
C ALA A 43 11.46 0.79 0.38
N ALA A 44 12.10 -0.15 1.06
CA ALA A 44 12.68 -1.34 0.44
C ALA A 44 11.62 -2.47 0.41
N PRO A 45 11.79 -3.50 -0.43
CA PRO A 45 10.84 -4.60 -0.55
C PRO A 45 10.47 -5.25 0.80
N GLU A 46 11.45 -5.42 1.69
CA GLU A 46 11.28 -6.04 3.00
C GLU A 46 10.40 -5.20 3.93
N HIS A 47 10.38 -3.88 3.73
CA HIS A 47 9.46 -3.00 4.47
C HIS A 47 8.01 -3.23 4.03
N ILE A 48 7.78 -3.48 2.73
CA ILE A 48 6.45 -3.78 2.22
C ILE A 48 5.95 -5.10 2.80
N GLU A 49 6.78 -6.13 2.76
CA GLU A 49 6.44 -7.45 3.33
C GLU A 49 6.11 -7.35 4.82
N ARG A 50 6.96 -6.67 5.60
CA ARG A 50 6.72 -6.46 7.04
C ARG A 50 5.48 -5.62 7.30
N TYR A 51 5.21 -4.60 6.49
CA TYR A 51 4.03 -3.75 6.63
C TYR A 51 2.74 -4.55 6.37
N LEU A 52 2.67 -5.32 5.29
CA LEU A 52 1.49 -6.12 4.96
C LEU A 52 1.28 -7.25 5.97
N THR A 53 2.36 -7.89 6.42
CA THR A 53 2.34 -8.89 7.49
C THR A 53 1.85 -8.31 8.81
N GLY A 54 2.36 -7.14 9.23
CA GLY A 54 1.89 -6.46 10.43
C GLY A 54 0.42 -6.02 10.34
N LEU A 55 -0.08 -5.68 9.15
CA LEU A 55 -1.52 -5.44 8.96
C LEU A 55 -2.35 -6.71 9.10
N ARG A 56 -1.87 -7.84 8.58
CA ARG A 56 -2.51 -9.17 8.69
C ARG A 56 -2.58 -9.62 10.13
N ASP A 57 -1.46 -9.53 10.85
CA ASP A 57 -1.32 -10.07 12.21
C ASP A 57 -1.93 -9.13 13.25
N GLY A 58 -2.12 -7.87 12.88
CA GLY A 58 -2.81 -6.87 13.69
C GLY A 58 -1.88 -5.87 14.36
N ASP A 59 -0.56 -6.08 14.28
CA ASP A 59 0.46 -5.20 14.84
C ASP A 59 0.39 -3.76 14.33
N ILE A 60 -0.15 -3.57 13.11
CA ILE A 60 -0.30 -2.26 12.49
C ILE A 60 -1.77 -1.84 12.47
N GLY A 61 -2.02 -0.61 12.89
CA GLY A 61 -3.33 0.03 12.87
C GLY A 61 -4.00 0.09 14.24
N ARG A 62 -5.32 0.28 14.27
CA ARG A 62 -6.05 0.43 15.55
C ARG A 62 -6.40 -0.93 16.16
N ARG A 63 -6.26 -1.03 17.49
CA ARG A 63 -6.80 -2.11 18.35
C ARG A 63 -6.16 -3.50 18.19
N ASN A 64 -4.95 -3.61 17.66
CA ASN A 64 -4.22 -4.88 17.52
C ASN A 64 -5.07 -6.01 16.92
N GLN A 65 -5.83 -5.68 15.85
CA GLN A 65 -6.80 -6.60 15.26
C GLN A 65 -6.26 -7.18 13.95
N SER A 66 -6.22 -8.51 13.87
CA SER A 66 -5.85 -9.23 12.65
C SER A 66 -6.82 -8.94 11.51
N ARG A 67 -6.31 -9.00 10.27
CA ARG A 67 -7.05 -8.68 9.06
C ARG A 67 -7.00 -9.83 8.08
N LYS A 68 -8.15 -10.14 7.49
CA LYS A 68 -8.26 -11.13 6.42
C LYS A 68 -7.50 -10.65 5.18
N LEU A 69 -7.00 -11.59 4.38
CA LEU A 69 -6.33 -11.35 3.09
C LEU A 69 -7.10 -10.35 2.22
N GLN A 70 -8.41 -10.54 2.09
CA GLN A 70 -9.33 -9.66 1.38
C GLN A 70 -9.22 -8.19 1.85
N THR A 71 -9.20 -7.99 3.17
CA THR A 71 -9.11 -6.66 3.76
C THR A 71 -7.73 -6.05 3.52
N VAL A 72 -6.65 -6.82 3.66
CA VAL A 72 -5.29 -6.34 3.36
C VAL A 72 -5.18 -5.91 1.89
N TYR A 73 -5.66 -6.76 0.98
CA TYR A 73 -5.67 -6.49 -0.45
C TYR A 73 -6.42 -5.20 -0.81
N PHE A 74 -7.72 -5.15 -0.49
CA PHE A 74 -8.54 -4.00 -0.85
C PHE A 74 -8.10 -2.77 -0.08
N GLU A 75 -8.09 -2.78 1.25
CA GLU A 75 -7.95 -1.54 2.02
C GLU A 75 -6.55 -0.93 1.97
N TYR A 76 -5.49 -1.72 1.73
CA TYR A 76 -4.11 -1.25 1.91
C TYR A 76 -3.20 -1.53 0.71
N PHE A 77 -3.21 -2.75 0.15
CA PHE A 77 -2.34 -3.09 -0.97
C PHE A 77 -2.65 -2.28 -2.23
N GLN A 78 -3.93 -2.17 -2.61
CA GLN A 78 -4.31 -1.41 -3.81
C GLN A 78 -3.89 0.08 -3.74
N PRO A 79 -4.16 0.84 -2.65
CA PRO A 79 -3.62 2.20 -2.51
C PRO A 79 -2.10 2.26 -2.54
N LEU A 80 -1.43 1.29 -1.90
CA LEU A 80 0.03 1.25 -1.82
C LEU A 80 0.68 1.00 -3.19
N GLU A 81 0.18 0.02 -3.93
CA GLU A 81 0.63 -0.26 -5.29
C GLU A 81 0.40 0.95 -6.19
N GLY A 82 -0.79 1.54 -6.15
CA GLY A 82 -1.12 2.71 -6.95
C GLY A 82 -0.23 3.93 -6.62
N PHE A 83 0.18 4.09 -5.37
CA PHE A 83 1.10 5.14 -4.95
C PHE A 83 2.48 4.98 -5.57
N TYR A 84 3.05 3.77 -5.52
CA TYR A 84 4.36 3.52 -6.12
C TYR A 84 4.35 3.52 -7.64
N THR A 85 3.25 3.10 -8.26
CA THR A 85 3.06 3.31 -9.70
C THR A 85 3.06 4.81 -10.02
N TRP A 86 2.31 5.62 -9.26
CA TRP A 86 2.26 7.07 -9.47
C TRP A 86 3.64 7.73 -9.32
N LEU A 87 4.42 7.33 -8.32
CA LEU A 87 5.79 7.83 -8.13
C LEU A 87 6.72 7.55 -9.33
N GLN A 88 6.51 6.48 -10.10
CA GLN A 88 7.35 6.19 -11.26
C GLN A 88 7.11 7.16 -12.44
N TRP A 89 5.93 7.77 -12.52
CA TRP A 89 5.55 8.64 -13.64
C TRP A 89 5.47 10.12 -13.27
N HIS A 90 5.36 10.45 -11.98
CA HIS A 90 5.20 11.84 -11.54
C HIS A 90 6.51 12.62 -11.63
N THR A 91 6.50 13.74 -12.36
CA THR A 91 7.71 14.53 -12.69
C THR A 91 8.41 15.09 -11.46
N GLU A 92 7.65 15.52 -10.46
CA GLU A 92 8.20 16.10 -9.22
C GLU A 92 8.76 15.06 -8.25
N HIS A 93 8.47 13.77 -8.47
CA HIS A 93 8.82 12.70 -7.53
C HIS A 93 9.40 11.47 -8.24
N PRO A 94 10.45 11.61 -9.08
CA PRO A 94 10.92 10.52 -9.94
C PRO A 94 11.43 9.35 -9.09
N HIS A 95 10.75 8.22 -9.19
CA HIS A 95 11.09 7.02 -8.44
C HIS A 95 11.50 5.88 -9.37
N VAL A 96 12.69 5.31 -9.15
CA VAL A 96 13.33 4.40 -10.12
C VAL A 96 12.96 2.93 -9.95
N TYR A 97 12.30 2.56 -8.86
CA TYR A 97 11.96 1.18 -8.53
C TYR A 97 10.54 1.05 -7.97
N HIS A 98 9.99 -0.17 -7.95
CA HIS A 98 8.64 -0.40 -7.42
C HIS A 98 8.71 -1.40 -6.27
N PRO A 99 8.89 -0.96 -5.01
CA PRO A 99 9.17 -1.85 -3.88
C PRO A 99 8.06 -2.88 -3.64
N VAL A 100 6.80 -2.54 -3.94
CA VAL A 100 5.69 -3.50 -3.84
C VAL A 100 5.86 -4.66 -4.83
N LEU A 101 6.20 -4.40 -6.09
CA LEU A 101 6.37 -5.45 -7.09
C LEU A 101 7.63 -6.27 -6.81
N MET A 102 8.70 -5.64 -6.32
CA MET A 102 9.88 -6.35 -5.86
C MET A 102 9.55 -7.30 -4.70
N ALA A 103 8.78 -6.84 -3.71
CA ALA A 103 8.34 -7.69 -2.59
C ALA A 103 7.46 -8.87 -3.06
N VAL A 104 6.62 -8.67 -4.09
CA VAL A 104 5.86 -9.77 -4.72
C VAL A 104 6.77 -10.82 -5.32
N VAL A 105 7.87 -10.40 -5.97
CA VAL A 105 8.87 -11.32 -6.55
C VAL A 105 9.64 -12.07 -5.46
N GLU A 106 9.97 -11.40 -4.36
CA GLU A 106 10.64 -12.02 -3.20
C GLU A 106 9.75 -13.04 -2.47
N GLY A 107 8.43 -12.92 -2.59
CA GLY A 107 7.47 -13.92 -2.13
C GLY A 107 6.73 -13.51 -0.86
N GLY A 108 6.54 -14.47 0.05
CA GLY A 108 5.89 -14.26 1.34
C GLY A 108 4.42 -13.85 1.24
N PHE A 109 3.96 -13.10 2.24
CA PHE A 109 2.57 -12.66 2.32
C PHE A 109 2.23 -11.60 1.26
N THR A 110 3.19 -10.77 0.84
CA THR A 110 3.00 -9.85 -0.28
C THR A 110 2.60 -10.60 -1.55
N ARG A 111 3.23 -11.75 -1.82
CA ARG A 111 2.86 -12.59 -2.96
C ARG A 111 1.43 -13.14 -2.85
N GLU A 112 1.00 -13.59 -1.68
CA GLU A 112 -0.39 -14.04 -1.46
C GLU A 112 -1.41 -12.92 -1.75
N VAL A 113 -1.10 -11.69 -1.33
CA VAL A 113 -1.93 -10.52 -1.60
C VAL A 113 -1.98 -10.19 -3.11
N TRP A 114 -0.87 -10.40 -3.82
CA TRP A 114 -0.82 -10.25 -5.27
C TRP A 114 -1.62 -11.33 -6.00
N ASP A 115 -1.50 -12.60 -5.60
CA ASP A 115 -2.27 -13.69 -6.20
C ASP A 115 -3.77 -13.44 -6.02
N ARG A 116 -4.18 -12.91 -4.85
CA ARG A 116 -5.56 -12.44 -4.63
C ARG A 116 -6.01 -11.35 -5.62
N LYS A 117 -5.10 -10.45 -6.02
CA LYS A 117 -5.37 -9.45 -7.06
C LYS A 117 -5.60 -10.11 -8.42
N LEU A 118 -4.74 -11.07 -8.80
CA LEU A 118 -4.86 -11.81 -10.07
C LEU A 118 -6.22 -12.54 -10.14
N GLU A 119 -6.59 -13.27 -9.08
CA GLU A 119 -7.90 -13.92 -8.98
C GLU A 119 -9.09 -12.95 -9.10
N GLN A 120 -8.94 -11.70 -8.68
CA GLN A 120 -9.98 -10.67 -8.82
C GLN A 120 -10.11 -10.20 -10.27
N ASN A 121 -8.98 -10.13 -10.99
CA ASN A 121 -8.94 -9.68 -12.38
C ASN A 121 -9.46 -10.77 -13.33
N ASP A 122 -9.20 -12.05 -13.06
CA ASP A 122 -9.73 -13.16 -13.87
C ASP A 122 -11.26 -13.30 -13.79
N LYS A 123 -11.89 -12.65 -12.81
CA LYS A 123 -13.35 -12.61 -12.65
C LYS A 123 -14.02 -11.44 -13.39
N ARG A 124 -13.25 -10.58 -14.06
CA ARG A 124 -13.75 -9.42 -14.82
C ARG A 124 -13.71 -9.70 -16.31
#